data_AF-A0A969DJR8-F1
#
_entry.id   AF-A0A969DJR8-F1
#
_cell.length_a   1.000
_cell.length_b   1.000
_cell.length_c   1.000
_cell.angle_alpha   90.00
_cell.angle_beta   90.00
_cell.angle_gamma   90.00
#
_symmetry.space_group_name_H-M   'P 1'
#
loop_
_entity.id
_entity.type
_entity.pdbx_description
1 polymer ?
#
loop_
_entity_poly.entity_id
_entity_poly.type
_entity_poly.pdbx_seq_one_letter_code
_entity_poly.pdbx_strand_id
1 'polypeptide(L)'
;MRRWTINIFEKAQADEAESIAGGIFEFGNLIQQFPLGNKASNMEIAIISYKAVLNIFTYEAFSQDWAATQNNLGTAYRERIKGDKAENIENAISSYNAALQVYTQGAFPQDWAATQNNLGTAYDNRIKGDKAENIEQAISYYEVALQVRTREAFPQDWVYDTNN
;
A
#
# COMPACT_ATOMS: atom_id res chain seq x y z
N MET A 1 2.54 25.19 34.87
CA MET A 1 3.12 26.00 33.77
C MET A 1 4.14 25.20 32.95
N ARG A 2 5.25 24.67 33.52
CA ARG A 2 6.26 23.88 32.75
C ARG A 2 5.72 22.71 31.92
N ARG A 3 4.83 21.87 32.47
CA ARG A 3 4.25 20.70 31.76
C ARG A 3 3.33 21.08 30.59
N TRP A 4 2.68 22.24 30.67
CA TRP A 4 1.84 22.78 29.59
C TRP A 4 2.71 23.28 28.43
N THR A 5 3.79 23.99 28.74
CA THR A 5 4.73 24.51 27.75
C THR A 5 5.46 23.38 26.99
N ILE A 6 5.93 22.34 27.68
CA ILE A 6 6.57 21.17 27.03
C ILE A 6 5.60 20.48 26.06
N ASN A 7 4.35 20.24 26.48
CA ASN A 7 3.34 19.60 25.64
C ASN A 7 3.01 20.44 24.38
N ILE A 8 2.96 21.77 24.49
CA ILE A 8 2.75 22.64 23.32
C ILE A 8 3.90 22.55 22.33
N PHE A 9 5.15 22.54 22.81
CA PHE A 9 6.31 22.44 21.92
C PHE A 9 6.41 21.05 21.26
N GLU A 10 6.18 19.98 22.02
CA GLU A 10 6.15 18.61 21.49
C GLU A 10 5.05 18.45 20.44
N LYS A 11 3.84 18.98 20.72
CA LYS A 11 2.73 18.95 19.77
C LYS A 11 3.04 19.75 18.50
N ALA A 12 3.58 20.96 18.64
CA ALA A 12 3.93 21.77 17.47
C ALA A 12 4.97 21.09 16.56
N GLN A 13 5.96 20.40 17.14
CA GLN A 13 6.93 19.61 16.38
C GLN A 13 6.30 18.40 15.71
N ALA A 14 5.35 17.73 16.37
CA ALA A 14 4.63 16.61 15.80
C ALA A 14 3.76 17.05 14.60
N ASP A 15 3.01 18.15 14.74
CA ASP A 15 2.17 18.71 13.67
C ASP A 15 3.03 19.12 12.45
N GLU A 16 4.22 19.68 12.68
CA GLU A 16 5.17 20.03 11.61
C GLU A 16 5.74 18.78 10.92
N ALA A 17 6.14 17.76 11.69
CA ALA A 17 6.64 16.51 11.15
C ALA A 17 5.57 15.78 10.31
N GLU A 18 4.32 15.77 10.76
CA GLU A 18 3.17 15.23 10.03
C GLU A 18 2.99 15.95 8.69
N SER A 19 2.99 17.28 8.69
CA SER A 19 2.84 18.10 7.47
C SER A 19 3.96 17.81 6.45
N ILE A 20 5.21 17.71 6.93
CA ILE A 20 6.36 17.35 6.09
C ILE A 20 6.20 15.93 5.54
N ALA A 21 5.76 14.97 6.35
CA ALA A 21 5.54 13.60 5.93
C ALA A 21 4.47 13.53 4.82
N GLY A 22 3.35 14.24 4.99
CA GLY A 22 2.31 14.36 3.96
C GLY A 22 2.86 14.91 2.64
N GLY A 23 3.66 15.98 2.69
CA GLY A 23 4.30 16.52 1.49
C GLY A 23 5.26 15.55 0.79
N ILE A 24 6.05 14.79 1.56
CA ILE A 24 6.96 13.77 1.01
C ILE A 24 6.18 12.60 0.41
N PHE A 25 5.09 12.18 1.05
CA PHE A 25 4.20 11.14 0.56
C PHE A 25 3.60 11.53 -0.79
N GLU A 26 3.03 12.73 -0.91
CA GLU A 26 2.46 13.22 -2.16
C GLU A 26 3.51 13.34 -3.27
N PHE A 27 4.70 13.84 -2.94
CA PHE A 27 5.81 13.87 -3.89
C PHE A 27 6.19 12.45 -4.37
N GLY A 28 6.23 11.48 -3.46
CA GLY A 28 6.45 10.06 -3.76
C GLY A 28 5.40 9.50 -4.74
N ASN A 29 4.12 9.82 -4.52
CA ASN A 29 3.01 9.41 -5.39
C ASN A 29 3.15 10.00 -6.79
N LEU A 30 3.45 11.30 -6.87
CA LEU A 30 3.61 12.00 -8.14
C LEU A 30 4.79 11.45 -8.94
N ILE A 31 5.95 11.29 -8.31
CA ILE A 31 7.15 10.82 -9.03
C ILE A 31 7.01 9.35 -9.46
N GLN A 32 6.30 8.52 -8.68
CA GLN A 32 5.99 7.15 -9.07
C GLN A 32 5.19 7.10 -10.38
N GLN A 33 4.19 7.98 -10.54
CA GLN A 33 3.34 8.02 -11.73
C GLN A 33 3.94 8.82 -12.88
N PHE A 34 5.03 9.56 -12.64
CA PHE A 34 5.59 10.47 -13.61
C PHE A 34 6.27 9.70 -14.77
N PRO A 35 5.76 9.84 -16.02
CA PRO A 35 6.23 9.02 -17.14
C PRO A 35 7.52 9.56 -17.79
N LEU A 36 7.91 10.80 -17.50
CA LEU A 36 9.07 11.45 -18.10
C LEU A 36 10.32 11.26 -17.24
N GLY A 37 11.48 11.43 -17.88
CA GLY A 37 12.78 11.21 -17.25
C GLY A 37 13.13 9.72 -17.15
N ASN A 38 14.00 9.38 -16.20
CA ASN A 38 14.47 8.03 -16.04
C ASN A 38 13.54 7.25 -15.08
N LYS A 39 12.67 6.39 -15.63
CA LYS A 39 11.72 5.58 -14.83
C LYS A 39 12.38 4.82 -13.67
N ALA A 40 13.57 4.26 -13.88
CA ALA A 40 14.28 3.54 -12.82
C ALA A 40 14.65 4.47 -11.65
N SER A 41 15.05 5.72 -11.93
CA SER A 41 15.35 6.72 -10.91
C SER A 41 14.09 7.22 -10.22
N ASN A 42 13.00 7.42 -10.96
CA ASN A 42 11.69 7.79 -10.39
C ASN A 42 11.24 6.76 -9.36
N MET A 43 11.39 5.46 -9.64
CA MET A 43 11.07 4.39 -8.68
C MET A 43 11.95 4.43 -7.43
N GLU A 44 13.26 4.67 -7.56
CA GLU A 44 14.13 4.80 -6.38
C GLU A 44 13.73 5.99 -5.51
N ILE A 45 13.40 7.13 -6.13
CA ILE A 45 12.98 8.32 -5.40
C ILE A 45 11.66 8.04 -4.65
N ALA A 46 10.67 7.43 -5.31
CA ALA A 46 9.41 7.06 -4.66
C ALA A 46 9.64 6.12 -3.46
N ILE A 47 10.45 5.07 -3.64
CA ILE A 47 10.80 4.13 -2.55
C ILE A 47 11.46 4.86 -1.38
N ILE A 48 12.40 5.76 -1.65
CA ILE A 48 13.08 6.55 -0.60
C ILE A 48 12.06 7.45 0.13
N SER A 49 11.19 8.14 -0.61
CA SER A 49 10.14 8.98 -0.03
C SER A 49 9.22 8.18 0.90
N TYR A 50 8.70 7.04 0.45
CA TYR A 50 7.82 6.21 1.27
C TYR A 50 8.53 5.65 2.50
N LYS A 51 9.77 5.17 2.37
CA LYS A 51 10.55 4.69 3.52
C LYS A 51 10.85 5.80 4.52
N ALA A 52 11.03 7.04 4.07
CA ALA A 52 11.19 8.19 4.96
C ALA A 52 9.90 8.46 5.75
N VAL A 53 8.76 8.51 5.05
CA VAL A 53 7.43 8.75 5.63
C VAL A 53 7.04 7.68 6.66
N LEU A 54 7.39 6.42 6.44
CA LEU A 54 7.12 5.31 7.37
C LEU A 54 7.86 5.40 8.72
N ASN A 55 8.76 6.38 8.92
CA ASN A 55 9.30 6.68 10.25
C ASN A 55 8.41 7.63 11.07
N ILE A 56 7.44 8.29 10.42
CA ILE A 56 6.53 9.27 11.02
C ILE A 56 5.12 8.68 11.06
N PHE A 57 4.62 8.21 9.92
CA PHE A 57 3.39 7.43 9.87
C PHE A 57 3.73 6.01 10.29
N THR A 58 3.11 5.53 11.36
CA THR A 58 3.28 4.19 11.88
C THR A 58 1.93 3.47 11.93
N TYR A 59 1.95 2.18 12.27
CA TYR A 59 0.70 1.45 12.47
C TYR A 59 -0.13 2.05 13.63
N GLU A 60 0.55 2.51 14.69
CA GLU A 60 -0.06 3.07 15.89
C GLU A 60 -0.50 4.54 15.73
N ALA A 61 0.21 5.31 14.90
CA ALA A 61 -0.06 6.71 14.65
C ALA A 61 -0.20 6.95 13.14
N PHE A 62 -1.33 7.50 12.71
CA PHE A 62 -1.64 7.70 11.28
C PHE A 62 -1.78 6.37 10.51
N SER A 63 -2.51 5.41 11.11
CA SER A 63 -2.63 4.04 10.57
C SER A 63 -3.11 3.98 9.12
N GLN A 64 -4.02 4.87 8.72
CA GLN A 64 -4.51 4.96 7.34
C GLN A 64 -3.42 5.46 6.38
N ASP A 65 -2.69 6.51 6.74
CA ASP A 65 -1.59 7.05 5.92
C ASP A 65 -0.41 6.07 5.86
N TRP A 66 -0.14 5.36 6.96
CA TRP A 66 0.81 4.26 6.99
C TRP A 66 0.41 3.15 6.02
N ALA A 67 -0.86 2.73 6.00
CA ALA A 67 -1.35 1.71 5.09
C ALA A 67 -1.31 2.15 3.63
N ALA A 68 -1.67 3.40 3.34
CA ALA A 68 -1.55 4.01 2.02
C ALA A 68 -0.09 4.00 1.55
N THR A 69 0.82 4.41 2.43
CA THR A 69 2.27 4.43 2.17
C THR A 69 2.80 3.03 1.91
N GLN A 70 2.39 2.03 2.68
CA GLN A 70 2.77 0.63 2.47
C GLN A 70 2.25 0.10 1.12
N ASN A 71 0.99 0.35 0.76
CA ASN A 71 0.45 -0.09 -0.52
C ASN A 71 1.19 0.56 -1.72
N ASN A 72 1.51 1.85 -1.63
CA ASN A 72 2.24 2.56 -2.69
C ASN A 72 3.71 2.12 -2.77
N LEU A 73 4.34 1.87 -1.63
CA LEU A 73 5.68 1.27 -1.55
C LEU A 73 5.72 -0.12 -2.18
N GLY A 74 4.69 -0.95 -1.95
CA GLY A 74 4.56 -2.25 -2.59
C GLY A 74 4.53 -2.14 -4.11
N THR A 75 3.76 -1.19 -4.64
CA THR A 75 3.71 -0.91 -6.08
C THR A 75 5.04 -0.43 -6.63
N ALA A 76 5.73 0.46 -5.90
CA ALA A 76 7.04 0.95 -6.29
C ALA A 76 8.07 -0.18 -6.36
N TYR A 77 8.09 -1.10 -5.39
CA TYR A 77 8.96 -2.28 -5.44
C TYR A 77 8.62 -3.22 -6.59
N ARG A 78 7.33 -3.51 -6.81
CA ARG A 78 6.88 -4.37 -7.92
C ARG A 78 7.37 -3.85 -9.28
N GLU A 79 7.33 -2.53 -9.45
CA GLU A 79 7.72 -1.84 -10.69
C GLU A 79 9.19 -1.43 -10.75
N ARG A 80 9.94 -1.64 -9.66
CA ARG A 80 11.35 -1.28 -9.57
C ARG A 80 12.17 -2.03 -10.60
N ILE A 81 12.97 -1.27 -11.35
CA ILE A 81 13.85 -1.78 -12.42
C ILE A 81 15.22 -2.19 -11.88
N LYS A 82 15.71 -1.52 -10.82
CA LYS A 82 17.02 -1.80 -10.21
C LYS A 82 16.93 -2.88 -9.13
N GLY A 83 18.06 -3.50 -8.83
CA GLY A 83 18.20 -4.54 -7.80
C GLY A 83 17.75 -5.92 -8.29
N ASP A 84 17.71 -6.88 -7.37
CA ASP A 84 17.25 -8.23 -7.67
C ASP A 84 15.73 -8.24 -7.85
N LYS A 85 15.25 -8.75 -8.99
CA LYS A 85 13.82 -8.73 -9.31
C LYS A 85 13.02 -9.61 -8.35
N ALA A 86 13.58 -10.74 -7.91
CA ALA A 86 12.87 -11.64 -7.02
C ALA A 86 12.70 -11.01 -5.63
N GLU A 87 13.76 -10.39 -5.09
CA GLU A 87 13.70 -9.63 -3.83
C GLU A 87 12.75 -8.44 -3.90
N ASN A 88 12.73 -7.70 -5.02
CA ASN A 88 11.79 -6.61 -5.22
C ASN A 88 10.33 -7.11 -5.13
N ILE A 89 10.00 -8.28 -5.69
CA ILE A 89 8.65 -8.85 -5.59
C ILE A 89 8.33 -9.27 -4.14
N GLU A 90 9.27 -9.89 -3.41
CA GLU A 90 9.02 -10.24 -2.00
C GLU A 90 8.80 -8.99 -1.14
N ASN A 91 9.56 -7.91 -1.38
CA ASN A 91 9.35 -6.64 -0.70
C ASN A 91 7.97 -6.04 -1.03
N ALA A 92 7.52 -6.15 -2.28
CA ALA A 92 6.18 -5.74 -2.67
C ALA A 92 5.09 -6.51 -1.91
N ILE A 93 5.20 -7.84 -1.86
CA ILE A 93 4.27 -8.71 -1.12
C ILE A 93 4.25 -8.34 0.36
N SER A 94 5.42 -8.12 0.98
CA SER A 94 5.51 -7.71 2.38
C SER A 94 4.80 -6.38 2.64
N SER A 95 5.00 -5.39 1.78
CA SER A 95 4.37 -4.07 1.91
C SER A 95 2.85 -4.13 1.72
N TYR A 96 2.35 -4.88 0.74
CA TYR A 96 0.90 -5.05 0.58
C TYR A 96 0.25 -5.77 1.77
N ASN A 97 0.90 -6.82 2.30
CA ASN A 97 0.42 -7.50 3.51
C ASN A 97 0.42 -6.57 4.74
N ALA A 98 1.37 -5.65 4.84
CA ALA A 98 1.37 -4.64 5.88
C ALA A 98 0.16 -3.70 5.73
N ALA A 99 -0.13 -3.20 4.53
CA ALA A 99 -1.31 -2.36 4.28
C ALA A 99 -2.64 -3.06 4.65
N LEU A 100 -2.75 -4.37 4.40
CA LEU A 100 -3.92 -5.18 4.76
C LEU A 100 -4.16 -5.35 6.27
N GLN A 101 -3.22 -4.94 7.14
CA GLN A 101 -3.49 -4.88 8.58
C GLN A 101 -4.47 -3.75 8.95
N VAL A 102 -4.56 -2.72 8.12
CA VAL A 102 -5.47 -1.57 8.30
C VAL A 102 -6.58 -1.61 7.27
N TYR A 103 -6.24 -1.79 6.00
CA TYR A 103 -7.20 -1.97 4.94
C TYR A 103 -7.85 -3.33 5.09
N THR A 104 -9.02 -3.37 5.72
CA THR A 104 -9.86 -4.55 5.87
C THR A 104 -11.10 -4.40 4.99
N GLN A 105 -11.68 -5.52 4.55
CA GLN A 105 -12.89 -5.51 3.74
C GLN A 105 -14.05 -4.73 4.39
N GLY A 106 -14.14 -4.73 5.73
CA GLY A 106 -15.22 -4.04 6.45
C GLY A 106 -15.01 -2.54 6.62
N ALA A 107 -13.76 -2.10 6.86
CA ALA A 107 -13.48 -0.68 7.12
C ALA A 107 -13.12 0.11 5.85
N PHE A 108 -12.38 -0.52 4.93
CA PHE A 108 -11.88 0.11 3.70
C PHE A 108 -12.04 -0.85 2.52
N PRO A 109 -13.28 -1.16 2.11
CA PRO A 109 -13.53 -2.20 1.11
C PRO A 109 -12.80 -1.96 -0.22
N GLN A 110 -12.73 -0.70 -0.67
CA GLN A 110 -12.06 -0.34 -1.93
C GLN A 110 -10.54 -0.50 -1.84
N ASP A 111 -9.92 0.06 -0.79
CA ASP A 111 -8.47 -0.03 -0.60
C ASP A 111 -8.03 -1.47 -0.34
N TRP A 112 -8.83 -2.22 0.41
CA TRP A 112 -8.62 -3.66 0.61
C TRP A 112 -8.66 -4.38 -0.73
N ALA A 113 -9.71 -4.21 -1.55
CA ALA A 113 -9.82 -4.89 -2.84
C ALA A 113 -8.69 -4.49 -3.81
N ALA A 114 -8.30 -3.21 -3.83
CA ALA A 114 -7.15 -2.74 -4.61
C ALA A 114 -5.84 -3.40 -4.16
N THR A 115 -5.63 -3.51 -2.85
CA THR A 115 -4.45 -4.17 -2.26
C THR A 115 -4.43 -5.67 -2.54
N GLN A 116 -5.59 -6.35 -2.49
CA GLN A 116 -5.71 -7.76 -2.89
C GLN A 116 -5.36 -7.94 -4.39
N ASN A 117 -5.88 -7.09 -5.27
CA ASN A 117 -5.53 -7.13 -6.70
C ASN A 117 -4.02 -6.91 -6.94
N ASN A 118 -3.40 -6.05 -6.14
CA ASN A 118 -1.96 -5.82 -6.17
C ASN A 118 -1.16 -7.04 -5.71
N LEU A 119 -1.60 -7.75 -4.66
CA LEU A 119 -1.03 -9.03 -4.24
C LEU A 119 -1.15 -10.10 -5.32
N GLY A 120 -2.33 -10.22 -5.96
CA GLY A 120 -2.52 -11.14 -7.08
C GLY A 120 -1.48 -10.92 -8.17
N THR A 121 -1.25 -9.65 -8.52
CA THR A 121 -0.25 -9.25 -9.52
C THR A 121 1.18 -9.54 -9.05
N ALA A 122 1.47 -9.38 -7.76
CA ALA A 122 2.79 -9.67 -7.22
C ALA A 122 3.08 -11.19 -7.23
N TYR A 123 2.10 -12.03 -6.88
CA TYR A 123 2.23 -13.48 -6.90
C TYR A 123 2.34 -14.04 -8.32
N ASP A 124 1.57 -13.50 -9.28
CA ASP A 124 1.70 -13.87 -10.70
C ASP A 124 3.11 -13.60 -11.25
N ASN A 125 3.73 -12.49 -10.80
CA ASN A 125 5.10 -12.12 -11.16
C ASN A 125 6.19 -12.75 -10.25
N ARG A 126 5.82 -13.56 -9.27
CA ARG A 126 6.75 -14.04 -8.24
C ARG A 126 7.70 -15.10 -8.78
N ILE A 127 8.99 -14.86 -8.56
CA ILE A 127 10.08 -15.71 -9.05
C ILE A 127 10.44 -16.82 -8.04
N LYS A 128 10.28 -16.56 -6.74
CA LYS A 128 10.58 -17.52 -5.68
C LYS A 128 9.39 -18.44 -5.43
N GLY A 129 9.68 -19.66 -4.96
CA GLY A 129 8.67 -20.68 -4.67
C GLY A 129 8.25 -21.47 -5.90
N ASP A 130 7.24 -22.31 -5.73
CA ASP A 130 6.67 -23.08 -6.83
C ASP A 130 5.77 -22.19 -7.71
N LYS A 131 5.86 -22.38 -9.03
CA LYS A 131 5.13 -21.54 -9.98
C LYS A 131 3.63 -21.82 -9.96
N ALA A 132 3.21 -23.08 -9.78
CA ALA A 132 1.79 -23.40 -9.74
C ALA A 132 1.16 -22.85 -8.47
N GLU A 133 1.82 -23.00 -7.32
CA GLU A 133 1.37 -22.41 -6.04
C GLU A 133 1.25 -20.88 -6.13
N ASN A 134 2.22 -20.21 -6.77
CA ASN A 134 2.17 -18.76 -6.96
C ASN A 134 0.97 -18.33 -7.83
N ILE A 135 0.64 -19.10 -8.88
CA ILE A 135 -0.52 -18.81 -9.74
C ILE A 135 -1.83 -19.05 -8.98
N GLU A 136 -1.94 -20.14 -8.22
CA GLU A 136 -3.12 -20.42 -7.38
C GLU A 136 -3.34 -19.30 -6.37
N GLN A 137 -2.27 -18.83 -5.74
CA GLN A 137 -2.34 -17.71 -4.81
C GLN A 137 -2.75 -16.40 -5.51
N ALA A 138 -2.24 -16.15 -6.72
CA ALA A 138 -2.63 -14.99 -7.52
C ALA A 138 -4.12 -15.01 -7.86
N ILE A 139 -4.65 -16.15 -8.32
CA ILE A 139 -6.07 -16.35 -8.62
C ILE A 139 -6.91 -16.07 -7.38
N SER A 140 -6.56 -16.65 -6.24
CA SER A 140 -7.28 -16.44 -4.98
C SER A 140 -7.38 -14.95 -4.60
N TYR A 141 -6.28 -14.20 -4.73
CA TYR A 141 -6.29 -12.76 -4.46
C TYR A 141 -7.15 -11.96 -5.44
N TYR A 142 -7.15 -12.32 -6.72
CA TYR A 142 -8.01 -11.66 -7.71
C TYR A 142 -9.49 -11.95 -7.49
N GLU A 143 -9.86 -13.19 -7.18
CA GLU A 143 -11.24 -13.58 -6.88
C GLU A 143 -11.80 -12.79 -5.69
N VAL A 144 -11.01 -12.69 -4.62
CA VAL A 144 -11.38 -11.94 -3.41
C VAL A 144 -11.53 -10.44 -3.70
N ALA A 145 -10.67 -9.85 -4.54
CA ALA A 145 -10.80 -8.45 -4.96
C ALA A 145 -12.07 -8.20 -5.81
N LEU A 146 -12.45 -9.17 -6.66
CA LEU A 146 -13.62 -9.07 -7.52
C LEU A 146 -14.94 -9.07 -6.75
N GLN A 147 -15.01 -9.75 -5.60
CA GLN A 147 -16.23 -9.76 -4.77
C GLN A 147 -16.71 -8.36 -4.38
N VAL A 148 -15.77 -7.45 -4.08
CA VAL A 148 -16.10 -6.05 -3.74
C VAL A 148 -16.55 -5.28 -4.99
N ARG A 149 -15.82 -5.40 -6.10
CA ARG A 149 -16.17 -4.72 -7.36
C ARG A 149 -17.55 -5.15 -7.89
N THR A 150 -17.87 -6.44 -7.79
CA THR A 150 -19.18 -6.97 -8.20
C THR A 150 -20.29 -6.45 -7.29
N ARG A 151 -20.07 -6.41 -5.97
CA ARG A 151 -21.03 -5.84 -5.02
C ARG A 151 -21.31 -4.35 -5.26
N GLU A 152 -20.31 -3.59 -5.69
CA GLU A 152 -20.47 -2.18 -6.04
C GLU A 152 -21.15 -1.99 -7.41
N ALA A 153 -20.76 -2.77 -8.41
CA ALA A 153 -21.32 -2.69 -9.76
C ALA A 153 -22.77 -3.19 -9.82
N PHE A 154 -23.13 -4.16 -8.97
CA PHE A 154 -24.46 -4.77 -8.91
C PHE A 154 -24.93 -4.97 -7.45
N PRO A 155 -25.24 -3.89 -6.70
CA PRO A 155 -25.61 -4.02 -5.29
C PRO A 155 -26.90 -4.80 -5.05
N GLN A 156 -27.79 -4.85 -6.06
CA GLN A 156 -29.09 -5.55 -6.00
C GLN A 156 -28.96 -7.06 -6.16
N ASP A 157 -27.98 -7.54 -6.93
CA ASP A 157 -27.82 -8.98 -7.22
C ASP A 157 -27.20 -9.74 -6.05
N TRP A 158 -26.42 -9.06 -5.20
CA TRP A 158 -25.77 -9.63 -4.02
C TRP A 158 -26.75 -10.07 -2.92
N VAL A 159 -27.90 -9.39 -2.79
CA VAL A 159 -28.87 -9.68 -1.72
C VAL A 159 -29.59 -11.01 -1.93
N TYR A 160 -29.58 -11.54 -3.16
CA TYR A 160 -30.25 -12.81 -3.48
C TYR A 160 -29.38 -14.05 -3.24
N ASP A 161 -28.05 -13.93 -3.22
CA ASP A 161 -27.12 -15.07 -3.06
C ASP A 161 -26.82 -15.45 -1.60
N THR A 162 -27.11 -14.59 -0.61
CA THR A 162 -26.83 -14.89 0.81
C THR A 162 -27.99 -15.59 1.55
N ASN A 163 -29.07 -15.98 0.86
CA ASN A 163 -30.29 -16.55 1.46
C ASN A 163 -30.67 -17.95 0.92
N ASN A 164 -29.72 -18.78 0.49
CA ASN A 164 -30.00 -20.16 0.05
C ASN A 164 -29.11 -21.19 0.77
#